data_AF-A0A7J5WDV6-F1
#
_entry.id   AF-A0A7J5WDV6-F1
#
_cell.length_a   1.000
_cell.length_b   1.000
_cell.length_c   1.000
_cell.angle_alpha   90.00
_cell.angle_beta   90.00
_cell.angle_gamma   90.00
#
_symmetry.space_group_name_H-M   'P 1'
#
loop_
_entity.id
_entity.type
_entity.pdbx_description
1 polymer ?
#
loop_
_entity_poly.entity_id
_entity_poly.type
_entity_poly.pdbx_seq_one_letter_code
_entity_poly.pdbx_strand_id
1 'polypeptide(L)'
;MSELTASQTGIHVDTDFFPLAFFLFLCTPVIEIDGVAQQRPWGAHFFPATPGVHRLWIWFGYLGIPQCGLNGIDVTVAEGRVAHVKYFMPPWMLARGQVQLVDESGLYVGRTVVPAGWNADPTARHQLRYWDGARWTSFVSDDGVQSTDPL
;
A
#
# COMPACT_ATOMS: atom_id res chain seq x y z
N MET A 1 11.51 28.87 -16.97
CA MET A 1 10.77 27.66 -17.39
C MET A 1 11.09 26.61 -16.35
N SER A 2 10.40 26.69 -15.22
CA SER A 2 10.73 25.95 -14.00
C SER A 2 9.96 24.65 -14.01
N GLU A 3 10.65 23.52 -14.10
CA GLU A 3 10.08 22.19 -13.92
C GLU A 3 9.44 22.12 -12.54
N LEU A 4 8.12 21.98 -12.52
CA LEU A 4 7.36 21.68 -11.31
C LEU A 4 7.88 20.32 -10.79
N THR A 5 8.48 20.32 -9.61
CA THR A 5 8.79 19.10 -8.87
C THR A 5 7.50 18.29 -8.76
N ALA A 6 7.35 17.24 -9.57
CA ALA A 6 6.21 16.33 -9.46
C ALA A 6 6.21 15.81 -8.02
N SER A 7 5.14 16.11 -7.29
CA SER A 7 4.94 15.58 -5.95
C SER A 7 4.98 14.07 -6.05
N GLN A 8 6.04 13.45 -5.52
CA GLN A 8 6.30 12.04 -5.74
C GLN A 8 5.17 11.23 -5.10
N THR A 9 4.24 10.74 -5.93
CA THR A 9 3.06 10.00 -5.51
C THR A 9 3.31 8.52 -5.71
N GLY A 10 3.12 7.70 -4.69
CA GLY A 10 3.38 6.27 -4.82
C GLY A 10 3.32 5.48 -3.52
N ILE A 11 3.90 4.27 -3.58
CA ILE A 11 3.93 3.32 -2.47
C ILE A 11 5.38 2.94 -2.22
N HIS A 12 5.84 3.12 -0.99
CA HIS A 12 7.14 2.65 -0.52
C HIS A 12 6.94 1.32 0.21
N VAL A 13 7.51 0.23 -0.32
CA VAL A 13 7.38 -1.11 0.25
C VAL A 13 8.74 -1.52 0.81
N ASP A 14 8.79 -1.76 2.12
CA ASP A 14 9.95 -2.30 2.82
C ASP A 14 9.73 -3.78 3.11
N THR A 15 10.53 -4.64 2.50
CA THR A 15 10.46 -6.09 2.66
C THR A 15 11.60 -6.58 3.53
N ASP A 16 11.26 -7.16 4.67
CA ASP A 16 12.21 -7.60 5.68
C ASP A 16 11.86 -9.00 6.20
N PHE A 17 12.80 -9.63 6.90
CA PHE A 17 12.63 -10.97 7.46
C PHE A 17 13.43 -11.14 8.76
N PHE A 18 13.07 -12.17 9.52
CA PHE A 18 13.77 -12.49 10.75
C PHE A 18 15.28 -12.79 10.50
N PRO A 19 16.24 -12.07 11.13
CA PRO A 19 17.65 -12.09 10.74
C PRO A 19 18.35 -13.46 10.68
N LEU A 20 17.92 -14.44 11.48
CA LEU A 20 18.49 -15.80 11.42
C LEU A 20 18.07 -16.57 10.16
N ALA A 21 17.08 -16.09 9.41
CA ALA A 21 16.66 -16.64 8.12
C ALA A 21 17.49 -16.07 6.95
N PHE A 22 18.80 -15.87 7.13
CA PHE A 22 19.69 -15.23 6.15
C PHE A 22 19.71 -15.93 4.77
N PHE A 23 19.39 -17.22 4.69
CA PHE A 23 19.28 -17.92 3.40
C PHE A 23 18.14 -17.36 2.52
N LEU A 24 17.20 -16.59 3.08
CA LEU A 24 16.19 -15.87 2.32
C LEU A 24 16.79 -14.76 1.45
N PHE A 25 18.01 -14.29 1.71
CA PHE A 25 18.75 -13.43 0.77
C PHE A 25 18.96 -14.09 -0.60
N LEU A 26 18.82 -15.42 -0.73
CA LEU A 26 18.89 -16.13 -2.01
C LEU A 26 17.55 -16.12 -2.76
N CYS A 27 16.47 -15.68 -2.13
CA CYS A 27 15.15 -15.55 -2.71
C CYS A 27 14.87 -14.09 -3.07
N THR A 28 14.08 -13.88 -4.12
CA THR A 28 13.62 -12.56 -4.56
C THR A 28 12.12 -12.46 -4.35
N PRO A 29 11.64 -11.60 -3.43
CA PRO A 29 10.22 -11.30 -3.29
C PRO A 29 9.57 -10.84 -4.59
N VAL A 30 8.29 -11.15 -4.72
CA VAL A 30 7.39 -10.59 -5.70
C VAL A 30 6.46 -9.63 -4.98
N ILE A 31 6.38 -8.41 -5.50
CA ILE A 31 5.48 -7.35 -5.05
C ILE A 31 4.53 -7.09 -6.21
N GLU A 32 3.25 -7.42 -6.03
CA GLU A 32 2.19 -7.17 -7.00
C GLU A 32 1.35 -5.99 -6.55
N ILE A 33 1.21 -5.00 -7.43
CA ILE A 33 0.35 -3.83 -7.24
C ILE A 33 -0.68 -3.86 -8.37
N ASP A 34 -1.96 -3.93 -8.01
CA ASP A 34 -3.09 -3.92 -8.97
C ASP A 34 -2.97 -4.97 -10.09
N GLY A 35 -2.48 -6.16 -9.76
CA GLY A 35 -2.27 -7.25 -10.73
C GLY A 35 -0.95 -7.20 -11.49
N VAL A 36 -0.14 -6.15 -11.30
CA VAL A 36 1.19 -6.03 -11.92
C VAL A 36 2.26 -6.54 -10.96
N ALA A 37 2.69 -7.79 -11.17
CA ALA A 37 3.72 -8.44 -10.38
C ALA A 37 5.13 -7.96 -10.75
N GLN A 38 5.91 -7.52 -9.77
CA GLN A 38 7.29 -7.09 -9.93
C GLN A 38 8.20 -7.83 -8.94
N GLN A 39 9.23 -8.51 -9.44
CA GLN A 39 10.25 -9.09 -8.58
C GLN A 39 11.22 -8.00 -8.10
N ARG A 40 11.43 -7.92 -6.79
CA ARG A 40 12.39 -7.01 -6.16
C ARG A 40 13.20 -7.76 -5.10
N PRO A 41 14.51 -7.48 -4.97
CA PRO A 41 15.28 -7.98 -3.84
C PRO A 41 14.67 -7.55 -2.51
N TRP A 42 15.01 -8.24 -1.43
CA TRP A 42 14.65 -7.79 -0.09
C TRP A 42 15.14 -6.34 0.18
N GLY A 43 14.39 -5.62 1.02
CA GLY A 43 14.61 -4.22 1.35
C GLY A 43 13.53 -3.28 0.83
N ALA A 44 13.88 -2.00 0.78
CA ALA A 44 12.99 -0.89 0.48
C ALA A 44 12.94 -0.54 -1.01
N HIS A 45 11.73 -0.44 -1.56
CA HIS A 45 11.49 -0.10 -2.97
C HIS A 45 10.34 0.90 -3.10
N PHE A 46 10.51 1.86 -4.00
CA PHE A 46 9.46 2.82 -4.35
C PHE A 46 8.76 2.41 -5.65
N PHE A 47 7.44 2.43 -5.63
CA PHE A 47 6.57 2.17 -6.77
C PHE A 47 5.73 3.41 -7.04
N PRO A 48 5.87 4.04 -8.22
CA PRO A 48 4.96 5.11 -8.60
C PRO A 48 3.54 4.55 -8.73
N ALA A 49 2.57 5.24 -8.14
CA ALA A 49 1.17 4.85 -8.17
C ALA A 49 0.30 6.09 -8.36
N THR A 50 -0.86 5.93 -8.99
CA THR A 50 -1.83 7.01 -9.13
C THR A 50 -2.45 7.34 -7.77
N PRO A 51 -3.08 8.51 -7.58
CA PRO A 51 -3.94 8.71 -6.42
C PRO A 51 -5.12 7.72 -6.47
N GLY A 52 -5.38 6.99 -5.38
CA GLY A 52 -6.43 5.98 -5.34
C GLY A 52 -6.15 4.82 -4.40
N VAL A 53 -7.00 3.80 -4.44
CA VAL A 53 -6.83 2.55 -3.68
C VAL A 53 -6.06 1.56 -4.55
N HIS A 54 -4.96 1.03 -4.02
CA HIS A 54 -4.09 0.05 -4.66
C HIS A 54 -4.10 -1.25 -3.87
N ARG A 55 -4.28 -2.37 -4.56
CA ARG A 55 -4.23 -3.69 -3.95
C ARG A 55 -2.81 -4.24 -4.02
N LEU A 56 -2.19 -4.43 -2.86
CA LEU A 56 -0.84 -4.95 -2.75
C LEU A 56 -0.86 -6.43 -2.34
N TRP A 57 -0.06 -7.26 -3.03
CA TRP A 57 0.26 -8.62 -2.60
C TRP A 57 1.77 -8.81 -2.60
N ILE A 58 2.27 -9.51 -1.58
CA ILE A 58 3.69 -9.80 -1.42
C ILE A 58 3.86 -11.27 -1.10
N TRP A 59 4.75 -11.94 -1.83
CA TRP A 59 5.12 -13.34 -1.61
C TRP A 59 6.54 -13.61 -2.14
N PHE A 60 7.07 -14.80 -1.88
CA PHE A 60 8.31 -15.26 -2.51
C PHE A 60 8.26 -16.77 -2.77
N GLY A 61 9.12 -17.24 -3.67
CA GLY A 61 9.32 -18.67 -3.90
C GLY A 61 10.37 -19.23 -2.95
N TYR A 62 10.08 -20.38 -2.31
CA TYR A 62 11.03 -21.06 -1.43
C TYR A 62 10.90 -22.59 -1.54
N LEU A 63 12.01 -23.26 -1.90
CA LEU A 63 12.12 -24.73 -1.95
C LEU A 63 10.91 -25.45 -2.59
N GLY A 64 10.46 -24.99 -3.77
CA GLY A 64 9.32 -25.58 -4.49
C GLY A 64 7.93 -25.06 -4.05
N ILE A 65 7.85 -24.20 -3.05
CA ILE A 65 6.64 -23.50 -2.64
C ILE A 65 6.58 -22.16 -3.39
N PRO A 66 5.63 -21.94 -4.32
CA PRO A 66 5.64 -20.77 -5.21
C PRO A 66 5.17 -19.46 -4.56
N GLN A 67 4.35 -19.54 -3.51
CA GLN A 67 3.70 -18.38 -2.86
C GLN A 67 3.94 -18.40 -1.34
N CYS A 68 5.18 -18.63 -0.94
CA CYS A 68 5.57 -18.58 0.47
C CYS A 68 5.35 -17.16 1.01
N GLY A 69 4.85 -17.07 2.24
CA GLY A 69 4.63 -15.79 2.88
C GLY A 69 3.55 -14.90 2.27
N LEU A 70 2.71 -15.43 1.37
CA LEU A 70 1.68 -14.66 0.69
C LEU A 70 0.80 -13.89 1.68
N ASN A 71 0.82 -12.58 1.56
CA ASN A 71 -0.11 -11.69 2.24
C ASN A 71 -0.27 -10.39 1.46
N GLY A 72 -1.35 -9.66 1.72
CA GLY A 72 -1.68 -8.44 1.01
C GLY A 72 -2.50 -7.47 1.83
N ILE A 73 -2.54 -6.23 1.36
CA ILE A 73 -3.28 -5.13 1.97
C ILE A 73 -3.75 -4.16 0.88
N ASP A 74 -4.89 -3.53 1.11
CA ASP A 74 -5.32 -2.41 0.28
C ASP A 74 -4.71 -1.13 0.84
N VAL A 75 -3.97 -0.40 0.00
CA VAL A 75 -3.24 0.81 0.33
C VAL A 75 -3.86 1.97 -0.42
N THR A 76 -4.36 2.97 0.30
CA THR A 76 -4.84 4.19 -0.34
C THR A 76 -3.71 5.22 -0.41
N VAL A 77 -3.45 5.73 -1.60
CA VAL A 77 -2.45 6.76 -1.90
C VAL A 77 -3.17 8.06 -2.24
N ALA A 78 -2.90 9.13 -1.49
CA ALA A 78 -3.41 10.46 -1.81
C ALA A 78 -2.48 11.18 -2.81
N GLU A 79 -3.02 12.15 -3.54
CA GLU A 79 -2.23 12.95 -4.49
C GLU A 79 -1.05 13.64 -3.79
N GLY A 80 0.15 13.48 -4.35
CA GLY A 80 1.39 14.01 -3.80
C GLY A 80 1.87 13.36 -2.51
N ARG A 81 1.31 12.20 -2.12
CA ARG A 81 1.69 11.45 -0.92
C ARG A 81 2.30 10.10 -1.28
N VAL A 82 3.14 9.62 -0.36
CA VAL A 82 3.70 8.28 -0.41
C VAL A 82 3.11 7.45 0.73
N ALA A 83 2.53 6.31 0.42
CA ALA A 83 2.12 5.34 1.43
C ALA A 83 3.29 4.41 1.75
N HIS A 84 3.57 4.16 3.04
CA HIS A 84 4.64 3.24 3.44
C HIS A 84 4.04 1.91 3.92
N VAL A 85 4.54 0.81 3.38
CA VAL A 85 4.13 -0.55 3.69
C VAL A 85 5.35 -1.33 4.15
N LYS A 86 5.24 -1.98 5.30
CA LYS A 86 6.24 -2.93 5.79
C LYS A 86 5.73 -4.35 5.65
N TYR A 87 6.50 -5.17 4.96
CA TYR A 87 6.36 -6.62 4.94
C TYR A 87 7.42 -7.24 5.85
N PHE A 88 7.02 -8.15 6.72
CA PHE A 88 7.94 -8.89 7.58
C PHE A 88 7.66 -10.38 7.55
N MET A 89 8.67 -11.18 7.24
CA MET A 89 8.59 -12.64 7.32
C MET A 89 8.97 -13.13 8.74
N PRO A 90 8.02 -13.71 9.52
CA PRO A 90 8.32 -14.17 10.87
C PRO A 90 9.18 -15.46 10.89
N PRO A 91 9.77 -15.81 12.04
CA PRO A 91 10.60 -17.03 12.21
C PRO A 91 9.91 -18.33 11.78
N TRP A 92 8.57 -18.39 11.87
CA TRP A 92 7.75 -19.48 11.35
C TRP A 92 7.56 -19.29 9.84
N MET A 93 8.58 -19.64 9.08
CA MET A 93 8.75 -19.33 7.65
C MET A 93 7.59 -19.77 6.72
N LEU A 94 6.81 -20.78 7.11
CA LEU A 94 5.65 -21.26 6.34
C LEU A 94 4.35 -20.52 6.68
N ALA A 95 4.38 -19.59 7.63
CA ALA A 95 3.24 -18.74 7.95
C ALA A 95 3.03 -17.68 6.86
N ARG A 96 1.89 -16.98 6.95
CA ARG A 96 1.68 -15.75 6.17
C ARG A 96 2.69 -14.70 6.61
N GLY A 97 3.26 -13.96 5.66
CA GLY A 97 4.04 -12.77 5.97
C GLY A 97 3.16 -11.74 6.68
N GLN A 98 3.75 -10.88 7.49
CA GLN A 98 3.05 -9.75 8.10
C GLN A 98 3.12 -8.57 7.14
N VAL A 99 1.99 -7.94 6.82
CA VAL A 99 1.93 -6.72 6.01
C VAL A 99 1.26 -5.64 6.83
N GLN A 100 1.93 -4.50 6.98
CA GLN A 100 1.51 -3.41 7.84
C GLN A 100 1.72 -2.07 7.14
N LEU A 101 0.78 -1.15 7.33
CA LEU A 101 0.97 0.26 6.98
C LEU A 101 1.82 0.92 8.07
N VAL A 102 2.79 1.71 7.64
CA VAL A 102 3.68 2.47 8.52
C VAL A 102 3.72 3.92 8.07
N ASP A 103 4.12 4.82 8.97
CA ASP A 103 4.39 6.21 8.61
C ASP A 103 5.82 6.37 8.08
N GLU A 104 6.20 7.60 7.77
CA GLU A 104 7.56 7.96 7.31
C GLU A 104 8.65 7.58 8.32
N SER A 105 8.32 7.46 9.61
CA SER A 105 9.24 7.06 10.68
C SER A 105 9.32 5.53 10.87
N GLY A 106 8.52 4.77 10.13
CA GLY A 106 8.42 3.32 10.25
C GLY A 106 7.58 2.85 11.44
N LEU A 107 6.90 3.77 12.14
CA LEU A 107 5.96 3.42 13.20
C LEU A 107 4.67 2.89 12.60
N TYR A 108 4.04 1.96 13.31
CA TYR A 108 2.76 1.40 12.91
C TYR A 108 1.70 2.48 12.90
N VAL A 109 1.18 2.75 11.71
CA VAL A 109 -0.09 3.43 11.54
C VAL A 109 -1.11 2.31 11.56
N GLY A 110 -2.18 2.43 12.35
CA GLY A 110 -3.28 1.46 12.31
C GLY A 110 -3.75 1.22 10.86
N ARG A 111 -4.56 0.17 10.63
CA ARG A 111 -4.91 -0.47 9.33
C ARG A 111 -5.26 0.42 8.11
N THR A 112 -5.26 1.75 8.20
CA THR A 112 -5.63 2.66 7.11
C THR A 112 -4.83 3.96 7.17
N VAL A 113 -4.24 4.39 6.03
CA VAL A 113 -3.52 5.68 5.88
C VAL A 113 -4.47 6.86 5.63
N VAL A 114 -5.72 6.62 5.23
CA VAL A 114 -6.71 7.68 5.09
C VAL A 114 -7.47 7.82 6.41
N PRO A 115 -7.30 8.92 7.15
CA PRO A 115 -8.12 9.18 8.32
C PRO A 115 -9.59 9.26 7.90
N ALA A 116 -10.48 8.74 8.74
CA ALA A 116 -11.91 8.88 8.53
C ALA A 116 -12.24 10.37 8.37
N GLY A 117 -12.93 10.73 7.29
CA GLY A 117 -13.14 12.12 6.92
C GLY A 117 -13.38 12.33 5.43
N TRP A 118 -13.52 13.60 5.07
CA TRP A 118 -13.67 14.05 3.69
C TRP A 118 -12.33 13.99 2.97
N ASN A 119 -12.25 13.20 1.92
CA ASN A 119 -11.06 13.02 1.09
C ASN A 119 -11.45 13.16 -0.38
N ALA A 120 -10.49 13.38 -1.28
CA ALA A 120 -10.76 13.51 -2.72
C ALA A 120 -11.56 12.30 -3.25
N ASP A 121 -12.60 12.53 -4.04
CA ASP A 121 -13.45 11.45 -4.55
C ASP A 121 -12.62 10.54 -5.48
N PRO A 122 -12.42 9.25 -5.14
CA PRO A 122 -11.65 8.32 -5.97
C PRO A 122 -12.31 8.06 -7.33
N THR A 123 -13.61 8.32 -7.47
CA THR A 123 -14.34 8.19 -8.75
C THR A 123 -14.22 9.44 -9.63
N ALA A 124 -13.64 10.52 -9.09
CA ALA A 124 -13.57 11.85 -9.70
C ALA A 124 -14.93 12.41 -10.16
N ARG A 125 -16.05 11.93 -9.61
CA ARG A 125 -17.41 12.45 -9.89
C ARG A 125 -17.71 13.70 -9.06
N HIS A 126 -17.16 13.78 -7.85
CA HIS A 126 -17.33 14.88 -6.90
C HIS A 126 -15.98 15.42 -6.41
N GLN A 127 -15.96 16.58 -5.75
CA GLN A 127 -14.72 17.13 -5.19
C GLN A 127 -14.20 16.28 -4.02
N LEU A 128 -15.11 15.90 -3.11
CA LEU A 128 -14.81 15.09 -1.94
C LEU A 128 -15.80 13.95 -1.80
N ARG A 129 -15.33 12.80 -1.30
CA ARG A 129 -16.14 11.69 -0.81
C ARG A 129 -15.73 11.38 0.63
N TYR A 130 -16.68 10.95 1.45
CA TYR A 130 -16.39 10.61 2.84
C TYR A 130 -15.84 9.18 2.93
N TRP A 131 -14.66 9.05 3.54
CA TRP A 131 -14.03 7.79 3.90
C TRP A 131 -14.35 7.47 5.37
N ASP A 132 -14.92 6.31 5.67
CA ASP A 132 -15.30 5.94 7.04
C ASP A 132 -14.16 5.31 7.87
N GLY A 133 -12.95 5.23 7.32
CA GLY A 133 -11.83 4.51 7.91
C GLY A 133 -11.65 3.09 7.34
N ALA A 134 -12.64 2.55 6.62
CA ALA A 134 -12.61 1.21 6.04
C ALA A 134 -13.10 1.14 4.58
N ARG A 135 -14.02 2.02 4.17
CA ARG A 135 -14.56 2.12 2.81
C ARG A 135 -14.98 3.54 2.48
N TRP A 136 -15.02 3.83 1.17
CA TRP A 136 -15.70 5.01 0.66
C TRP A 136 -17.20 4.87 0.87
N THR A 137 -17.84 5.93 1.35
CA THR A 137 -19.28 5.96 1.57
C THR A 137 -20.00 6.66 0.41
N SER A 138 -21.33 6.68 0.45
CA SER A 138 -22.13 7.45 -0.49
C SER A 138 -22.10 8.95 -0.22
N PHE A 139 -21.55 9.42 0.90
CA PHE A 139 -21.51 10.85 1.19
C PHE A 139 -20.45 11.54 0.35
N VAL A 140 -20.85 12.58 -0.37
CA VAL A 140 -19.98 13.40 -1.23
C VAL A 140 -20.13 14.88 -0.88
N SER A 141 -19.17 15.71 -1.28
CA SER A 141 -19.25 17.15 -1.14
C SER A 141 -18.66 17.88 -2.33
N ASP A 142 -19.40 18.86 -2.84
CA ASP A 142 -19.00 19.78 -3.90
C ASP A 142 -19.19 21.22 -3.43
N ASP A 143 -18.16 22.06 -3.56
CA ASP A 143 -18.17 23.47 -3.13
C ASP A 143 -18.62 23.62 -1.66
N GLY A 144 -18.32 22.63 -0.83
CA GLY A 144 -18.72 22.55 0.58
C GLY A 144 -20.17 22.11 0.84
N VAL A 145 -20.96 21.87 -0.21
CA VAL A 145 -22.32 21.33 -0.11
C VAL A 145 -22.23 19.81 -0.05
N GLN A 146 -22.78 19.21 1.00
CA GLN A 146 -22.81 17.76 1.15
C GLN A 146 -24.03 17.16 0.46
N SER A 147 -23.84 16.03 -0.23
CA SER A 147 -24.92 15.26 -0.84
C SER A 147 -24.61 13.76 -0.78
N THR A 148 -25.45 12.93 -1.41
CA THR A 148 -25.25 11.49 -1.47
C THR A 148 -25.22 11.00 -2.92
N ASP A 149 -24.17 10.28 -3.30
CA ASP A 149 -23.99 9.62 -4.59
C ASP A 149 -23.52 8.17 -4.37
N PRO A 150 -24.26 7.15 -4.85
CA PRO A 150 -23.86 5.75 -4.75
C PRO A 150 -22.55 5.47 -5.51
N LEU A 151 -21.74 4.55 -4.96
CA LEU A 151 -20.52 4.06 -5.63
C LEU A 151 -20.86 3.15 -6.82
#